data_AF-A0A2E2KIK2-F1
#
_entry.id   AF-A0A2E2KIK2-F1
#
_cell.length_a   1.000
_cell.length_b   1.000
_cell.length_c   1.000
_cell.angle_alpha   90.00
_cell.angle_beta   90.00
_cell.angle_gamma   90.00
#
_symmetry.space_group_name_H-M   'P 1'
#
loop_
_entity.id
_entity.type
_entity.pdbx_description
1 polymer ?
#
loop_
_entity_poly.entity_id
_entity_poly.type
_entity_poly.pdbx_seq_one_letter_code
_entity_poly.pdbx_strand_id
1 'polypeptide(L)'
;MSKGHERHQERHFGLSLFGKDLVRRSSSHCELCGAQGVKLRIYEVSPLPQEPDFDHCTMICEGCLAQINNPKIRDHNHWRCLNQSIWSETPAVKVLAIAMLQKMAEEERWAVELLEQLYLQPEDQAWLEQVKLP
;
A
#
# COMPACT_ATOMS: atom_id res chain seq x y z
N MET A 1 -21.97 4.97 -24.20
CA MET A 1 -20.91 4.40 -23.35
C MET A 1 -21.45 4.22 -21.94
N SER A 2 -21.07 3.18 -21.21
CA SER A 2 -21.59 2.95 -19.85
C SER A 2 -20.90 3.90 -18.87
N LYS A 3 -21.67 4.49 -17.93
CA LYS A 3 -21.14 5.43 -16.91
C LYS A 3 -19.96 4.87 -16.11
N GLY A 4 -19.88 3.54 -15.96
CA GLY A 4 -18.77 2.88 -15.25
C GLY A 4 -17.45 2.92 -16.01
N HIS A 5 -17.48 2.81 -17.34
CA HIS A 5 -16.26 2.86 -18.16
C HIS A 5 -15.65 4.26 -18.17
N GLU A 6 -16.49 5.29 -18.26
CA GLU A 6 -16.09 6.70 -18.23
C GLU A 6 -15.38 7.05 -16.91
N ARG A 7 -15.99 6.71 -15.77
CA ARG A 7 -15.39 6.91 -14.43
C ARG A 7 -14.06 6.18 -14.25
N HIS A 8 -13.93 4.98 -14.79
CA HIS A 8 -12.67 4.23 -14.73
C HIS A 8 -11.56 4.90 -15.57
N GLN A 9 -11.91 5.41 -16.75
CA GLN A 9 -10.97 6.14 -17.60
C GLN A 9 -10.53 7.45 -16.96
N GLU A 10 -11.46 8.22 -16.38
CA GLU A 10 -11.16 9.45 -15.65
C GLU A 10 -10.23 9.19 -14.47
N ARG A 11 -10.50 8.14 -13.68
CA ARG A 11 -9.65 7.75 -12.56
C ARG A 11 -8.24 7.36 -13.03
N HIS A 12 -8.15 6.53 -14.07
CA HIS A 12 -6.86 6.12 -14.63
C HIS A 12 -6.07 7.33 -15.17
N PHE A 13 -6.76 8.27 -15.83
CA PHE A 13 -6.15 9.51 -16.29
C PHE A 13 -5.63 10.35 -15.12
N GLY A 14 -6.42 10.56 -14.07
CA GLY A 14 -5.99 11.30 -12.87
C GLY A 14 -4.77 10.66 -12.21
N LEU A 15 -4.75 9.34 -12.03
CA LEU A 15 -3.59 8.62 -11.49
C LEU A 15 -2.35 8.75 -12.37
N SER A 16 -2.52 8.83 -13.69
CA SER A 16 -1.39 8.98 -14.61
C SER A 16 -0.62 10.29 -14.42
N LEU A 17 -1.29 11.33 -13.88
CA LEU A 17 -0.66 12.62 -13.58
C LEU A 17 0.34 12.51 -12.43
N PHE A 18 0.12 11.61 -11.48
CA PHE A 18 1.01 11.38 -10.33
C PHE A 18 2.26 10.56 -10.64
N GLY A 19 2.30 9.89 -11.80
CA GLY A 19 3.32 8.89 -12.10
C GLY A 19 4.76 9.41 -11.96
N LYS A 20 5.05 10.63 -12.42
CA LYS A 20 6.40 11.20 -12.34
C LYS A 20 6.83 11.47 -10.90
N ASP A 21 5.95 12.06 -10.09
CA ASP A 21 6.25 12.43 -8.71
C ASP A 21 6.31 11.20 -7.81
N LEU A 22 5.46 10.21 -8.04
CA LEU A 22 5.51 8.93 -7.34
C LEU A 22 6.80 8.15 -7.66
N VAL A 23 7.25 8.14 -8.90
CA VAL A 23 8.55 7.54 -9.27
C VAL A 23 9.71 8.27 -8.59
N ARG A 24 9.65 9.60 -8.48
CA ARG A 24 10.66 10.40 -7.79
C ARG A 24 10.67 10.12 -6.29
N ARG A 25 9.50 10.10 -5.63
CA ARG A 25 9.36 9.80 -4.19
C ARG A 25 9.88 8.40 -3.86
N SER A 26 9.44 7.41 -4.62
CA SER A 26 9.83 6.01 -4.43
C SER A 26 11.26 5.69 -4.88
N SER A 27 11.98 6.66 -5.46
CA SER A 27 13.30 6.44 -6.08
C SER A 27 13.32 5.30 -7.11
N SER A 28 12.22 5.09 -7.82
CA SER A 28 12.00 3.98 -8.76
C SER A 28 12.02 2.58 -8.13
N HIS A 29 11.62 2.45 -6.86
CA HIS A 29 11.56 1.18 -6.14
C HIS A 29 10.17 0.91 -5.58
N CYS A 30 9.90 -0.33 -5.18
CA CYS A 30 8.69 -0.67 -4.45
C CYS A 30 8.74 -0.05 -3.04
N GLU A 31 7.78 0.81 -2.71
CA GLU A 31 7.72 1.49 -1.40
C GLU A 31 7.39 0.53 -0.23
N LEU A 32 6.94 -0.70 -0.52
CA LEU A 32 6.73 -1.74 0.51
C LEU A 32 7.94 -2.65 0.68
N CYS A 33 8.41 -3.29 -0.39
CA CYS A 33 9.44 -4.33 -0.31
C CYS A 33 10.83 -3.89 -0.77
N GLY A 34 10.99 -2.66 -1.28
CA GLY A 34 12.26 -2.13 -1.78
C GLY A 34 12.73 -2.71 -3.12
N ALA A 35 11.94 -3.56 -3.78
CA ALA A 35 12.32 -4.18 -5.05
C ALA A 35 12.63 -3.13 -6.13
N GLN A 36 13.70 -3.37 -6.89
CA GLN A 36 14.22 -2.49 -7.94
C GLN A 36 14.26 -3.20 -9.29
N GLY A 37 14.24 -2.45 -10.40
CA GLY A 37 14.33 -3.02 -11.75
C GLY A 37 13.13 -3.89 -12.15
N VAL A 38 12.03 -3.80 -11.42
CA VAL A 38 10.77 -4.52 -11.65
C VAL A 38 9.67 -3.56 -12.05
N LYS A 39 8.58 -4.11 -12.60
CA LYS A 39 7.40 -3.32 -12.92
C LYS A 39 6.71 -2.84 -11.64
N LEU A 40 6.52 -1.53 -11.55
CA LEU A 40 5.84 -0.86 -10.46
C LEU A 40 4.46 -0.36 -10.91
N ARG A 41 3.52 -0.27 -9.97
CA ARG A 41 2.16 0.23 -10.19
C ARG A 41 1.77 1.15 -9.06
N ILE A 42 0.94 2.14 -9.40
CA ILE A 42 0.27 2.98 -8.42
C ILE A 42 -0.80 2.13 -7.73
N TYR A 43 -0.72 2.05 -6.41
CA TYR A 43 -1.72 1.43 -5.56
C TYR A 43 -2.30 2.49 -4.62
N GLU A 44 -3.61 2.61 -4.63
CA GLU A 44 -4.33 3.58 -3.81
C GLU A 44 -4.78 2.91 -2.51
N VAL A 45 -4.38 3.51 -1.40
CA VAL A 45 -4.71 3.04 -0.05
C VAL A 45 -6.07 3.59 0.34
N SER A 46 -6.99 2.70 0.70
CA SER A 46 -8.33 3.10 1.14
C SER A 46 -8.26 3.97 2.41
N PRO A 47 -9.19 4.91 2.61
CA PRO A 47 -10.37 5.19 1.79
C PRO A 47 -10.01 5.83 0.44
N LEU A 48 -10.79 5.52 -0.59
CA LEU A 48 -10.58 6.04 -1.94
C LEU A 48 -11.46 7.29 -2.15
N PRO A 49 -10.87 8.50 -2.21
CA PRO A 49 -11.62 9.70 -2.50
C PRO A 49 -12.25 9.66 -3.91
N GLN A 50 -13.23 10.53 -4.12
CA GLN A 50 -13.96 10.64 -5.40
C GLN A 50 -12.99 10.92 -6.56
N GLU A 51 -12.05 11.84 -6.34
CA GLU A 51 -10.94 12.13 -7.23
C GLU A 51 -9.67 11.46 -6.71
N PRO A 52 -8.73 11.05 -7.57
CA PRO A 52 -7.45 10.52 -7.14
C PRO A 52 -6.69 11.50 -6.25
N ASP A 53 -6.15 10.99 -5.14
CA ASP A 53 -5.34 11.75 -4.20
C ASP A 53 -3.92 11.18 -4.16
N PHE A 54 -2.93 12.05 -4.37
CA PHE A 54 -1.52 11.69 -4.37
C PHE A 54 -1.07 11.13 -3.02
N ASP A 55 -1.58 11.68 -1.92
CA ASP A 55 -1.17 11.30 -0.57
C ASP A 55 -1.71 9.93 -0.17
N HIS A 56 -2.74 9.44 -0.86
CA HIS A 56 -3.28 8.09 -0.76
C HIS A 56 -2.61 7.08 -1.69
N CYS A 57 -1.70 7.53 -2.57
CA CYS A 57 -1.04 6.67 -3.55
C CYS A 57 0.29 6.11 -3.02
N THR A 58 0.59 4.88 -3.41
CA THR A 58 1.87 4.19 -3.19
C THR A 58 2.37 3.58 -4.50
N MET A 59 3.68 3.42 -4.66
CA MET A 59 4.30 2.68 -5.76
C MET A 59 4.75 1.31 -5.30
N ILE A 60 4.10 0.26 -5.78
CA ILE A 60 4.38 -1.10 -5.37
C ILE A 60 4.68 -2.02 -6.56
N CYS A 61 5.48 -3.06 -6.35
CA CYS A 61 5.74 -4.05 -7.38
C CYS A 61 4.54 -4.99 -7.59
N GLU A 62 4.50 -5.65 -8.75
CA GLU A 62 3.44 -6.61 -9.06
C GLU A 62 3.37 -7.78 -8.05
N GLY A 63 4.50 -8.14 -7.42
CA GLY A 63 4.55 -9.16 -6.36
C GLY A 63 3.77 -8.75 -5.11
N CYS A 64 4.03 -7.55 -4.57
CA CYS A 64 3.27 -7.03 -3.43
C CYS A 64 1.79 -6.87 -3.78
N LEU A 65 1.50 -6.31 -4.96
CA LEU A 65 0.12 -6.12 -5.42
C LEU A 65 -0.66 -7.45 -5.50
N ALA A 66 -0.04 -8.49 -6.07
CA ALA A 66 -0.67 -9.79 -6.19
C ALA A 66 -1.00 -10.41 -4.82
N GLN A 67 -0.06 -10.32 -3.87
CA GLN A 67 -0.23 -10.88 -2.52
C GLN A 67 -1.21 -10.07 -1.65
N ILE A 68 -1.29 -8.75 -1.84
CA ILE A 68 -2.32 -7.91 -1.22
C ILE A 68 -3.69 -8.39 -1.68
N ASN A 69 -3.87 -8.50 -3.00
CA ASN A 69 -5.17 -8.81 -3.62
C ASN A 69 -5.61 -10.28 -3.49
N ASN A 70 -4.69 -11.18 -3.18
CA ASN A 70 -4.98 -12.61 -3.11
C ASN A 70 -4.33 -13.23 -1.85
N PRO A 71 -5.09 -13.31 -0.74
CA PRO A 71 -4.62 -13.90 0.51
C PRO A 71 -4.03 -15.31 0.37
N LYS A 72 -4.55 -16.11 -0.57
CA LYS A 72 -4.16 -17.53 -0.74
C LYS A 72 -2.75 -17.74 -1.27
N ILE A 73 -2.14 -16.72 -1.84
CA ILE A 73 -0.78 -16.79 -2.43
C ILE A 73 0.23 -15.95 -1.63
N ARG A 74 -0.14 -15.50 -0.43
CA ARG A 74 0.77 -14.71 0.41
C ARG A 74 1.97 -15.56 0.80
N ASP A 75 3.16 -15.00 0.55
CA ASP A 75 4.43 -15.53 1.01
C ASP A 75 4.82 -14.75 2.27
N HIS A 76 4.74 -15.39 3.43
CA HIS A 76 5.06 -14.77 4.71
C HIS A 76 6.51 -14.29 4.81
N ASN A 77 7.44 -14.92 4.09
CA ASN A 77 8.83 -14.47 4.06
C ASN A 77 8.99 -13.16 3.28
N HIS A 78 8.22 -12.99 2.19
CA HIS A 78 8.21 -11.74 1.45
C HIS A 78 7.80 -10.55 2.34
N TRP A 79 6.79 -10.75 3.20
CA TRP A 79 6.27 -9.71 4.10
C TRP A 79 7.20 -9.37 5.28
N ARG A 80 8.36 -10.01 5.42
CA ARG A 80 9.38 -9.56 6.39
C ARG A 80 9.89 -8.15 6.09
N CYS A 81 9.71 -7.64 4.87
CA CYS A 81 9.98 -6.25 4.53
C CYS A 81 9.18 -5.24 5.37
N LEU A 82 8.05 -5.66 5.97
CA LEU A 82 7.23 -4.81 6.85
C LEU A 82 8.00 -4.29 8.07
N ASN A 83 9.05 -4.98 8.51
CA ASN A 83 9.95 -4.47 9.56
C ASN A 83 10.54 -3.09 9.25
N GLN A 84 10.65 -2.73 7.97
CA GLN A 84 11.14 -1.43 7.53
C GLN A 84 9.99 -0.52 7.09
N SER A 85 9.04 -1.03 6.31
CA SER A 85 8.03 -0.18 5.67
C SER A 85 6.98 0.40 6.64
N ILE A 86 6.77 -0.19 7.82
CA ILE A 86 5.90 0.40 8.86
C ILE A 86 6.48 1.70 9.46
N TRP A 87 7.76 1.98 9.20
CA TRP A 87 8.43 3.20 9.66
C TRP A 87 8.57 4.25 8.55
N SER A 88 7.89 4.03 7.41
CA SER A 88 7.93 4.97 6.29
C SER A 88 7.41 6.35 6.70
N GLU A 89 8.12 7.39 6.26
CA GLU A 89 7.67 8.77 6.40
C GLU A 89 6.50 9.10 5.45
N THR A 90 6.25 8.26 4.45
CA THR A 90 5.11 8.41 3.55
C THR A 90 3.86 7.79 4.20
N PRO A 91 2.83 8.59 4.55
CA PRO A 91 1.67 8.09 5.30
C PRO A 91 0.96 6.91 4.65
N ALA A 92 0.68 6.96 3.34
CA ALA A 92 0.04 5.84 2.64
C ALA A 92 0.87 4.55 2.69
N VAL A 93 2.20 4.64 2.59
CA VAL A 93 3.09 3.47 2.68
C VAL A 93 3.05 2.90 4.09
N LYS A 94 3.15 3.76 5.10
CA LYS A 94 3.05 3.38 6.52
C LYS A 94 1.74 2.67 6.82
N VAL A 95 0.61 3.30 6.48
CA VAL A 95 -0.74 2.78 6.74
C VAL A 95 -0.95 1.45 6.02
N LEU A 96 -0.54 1.33 4.75
CA LEU A 96 -0.63 0.07 4.00
C LEU A 96 0.25 -1.02 4.60
N ALA A 97 1.46 -0.69 5.02
CA ALA A 97 2.37 -1.62 5.66
C ALA A 97 1.79 -2.16 6.98
N ILE A 98 1.20 -1.29 7.81
CA ILE A 98 0.60 -1.69 9.08
C ILE A 98 -0.66 -2.53 8.85
N ALA A 99 -1.49 -2.16 7.88
CA ALA A 99 -2.67 -2.95 7.51
C ALA A 99 -2.28 -4.37 7.06
N MET A 100 -1.22 -4.49 6.25
CA MET A 100 -0.66 -5.79 5.88
C MET A 100 -0.01 -6.50 7.06
N LEU A 101 0.61 -5.79 7.99
CA LEU A 101 1.20 -6.36 9.20
C LEU A 101 0.13 -6.97 10.11
N GLN A 102 -1.02 -6.30 10.26
CA GLN A 102 -2.20 -6.84 10.96
C GLN A 102 -2.68 -8.14 10.30
N LYS A 103 -2.65 -8.23 8.96
CA LYS A 103 -2.94 -9.48 8.25
C LYS A 103 -1.92 -10.58 8.50
N MET A 104 -0.64 -10.26 8.57
CA MET A 104 0.38 -11.26 8.91
C MET A 104 0.26 -11.72 10.36
N ALA A 105 -0.13 -10.84 11.28
CA ALA A 105 -0.30 -11.16 12.69
C ALA A 105 -1.43 -12.16 12.97
N GLU A 106 -2.35 -12.37 12.02
CA GLU A 106 -3.37 -13.42 12.10
C GLU A 106 -2.75 -14.83 12.06
N GLU A 107 -1.59 -15.00 11.42
CA GLU A 107 -0.95 -16.31 11.18
C GLU A 107 0.48 -16.41 11.73
N GLU A 108 1.17 -15.28 11.91
CA GLU A 108 2.61 -15.24 12.15
C GLU A 108 2.98 -14.49 13.43
N ARG A 109 3.70 -15.18 14.33
CA ARG A 109 4.12 -14.63 15.62
C ARG A 109 5.04 -13.42 15.49
N TRP A 110 5.94 -13.40 14.51
CA TRP A 110 6.86 -12.27 14.31
C TRP A 110 6.10 -10.97 14.00
N ALA A 111 4.93 -11.07 13.36
CA ALA A 111 4.12 -9.91 13.02
C ALA A 111 3.35 -9.39 14.25
N VAL A 112 2.89 -10.28 15.13
CA VAL A 112 2.33 -9.92 16.44
C VAL A 112 3.36 -9.15 17.27
N GLU A 113 4.57 -9.71 17.41
CA GLU A 113 5.66 -9.10 18.18
C GLU A 113 6.05 -7.72 17.63
N LEU A 114 6.01 -7.54 16.30
CA LEU A 114 6.28 -6.24 15.67
C LEU A 114 5.15 -5.23 15.90
N LEU A 115 3.89 -5.65 15.89
CA LEU A 115 2.75 -4.77 16.18
C LEU A 115 2.75 -4.27 17.63
N GLU A 116 3.15 -5.10 18.58
CA GLU A 116 3.22 -4.72 20.00
C GLU A 116 4.21 -3.58 20.26
N GLN A 117 5.21 -3.40 19.39
CA GLN A 117 6.19 -2.33 19.46
C GLN A 117 5.71 -1.02 18.82
N LEU A 118 4.63 -1.08 18.04
CA LEU A 118 4.17 0.04 17.23
C LEU A 118 3.30 0.99 18.06
N TYR A 119 3.76 2.23 18.21
CA TYR A 119 2.93 3.32 18.72
C TYR A 119 2.36 4.12 17.55
N LEU A 120 1.05 4.06 17.35
CA LEU A 120 0.37 4.77 16.28
C LEU A 120 -0.06 6.17 16.71
N GLN A 121 0.17 7.14 15.83
CA GLN A 121 -0.44 8.45 15.98
C GLN A 121 -1.94 8.35 15.75
N PRO A 122 -2.77 9.19 16.41
CA PRO A 122 -4.22 9.14 16.24
C PRO A 122 -4.69 9.25 14.79
N GLU A 123 -3.99 10.04 13.97
CA GLU A 123 -4.25 10.18 12.53
C GLU A 123 -3.98 8.89 11.74
N ASP A 124 -2.84 8.24 12.00
CA ASP A 124 -2.48 6.96 11.36
C ASP A 124 -3.49 5.87 11.75
N GLN A 125 -3.90 5.84 13.03
CA GLN A 125 -4.91 4.89 13.50
C GLN A 125 -6.28 5.13 12.86
N ALA A 126 -6.74 6.38 12.81
CA ALA A 126 -8.05 6.71 12.23
C ALA A 126 -8.11 6.39 10.73
N TRP A 127 -7.00 6.52 10.02
CA TRP A 127 -6.91 6.07 8.63
C TRP A 127 -6.91 4.53 8.57
N LEU A 128 -6.07 3.87 9.36
CA LEU A 128 -5.96 2.41 9.37
C LEU A 128 -7.33 1.70 9.57
N GLU A 129 -8.19 2.22 10.45
CA GLU A 129 -9.54 1.69 10.70
C GLU A 129 -10.46 1.74 9.46
N GLN A 130 -10.14 2.57 8.47
CA GLN A 130 -10.88 2.72 7.22
C GLN A 130 -10.28 1.92 6.07
N VAL A 131 -9.06 1.38 6.24
CA VAL A 131 -8.39 0.58 5.23
C VAL A 131 -9.15 -0.72 5.01
N LYS A 132 -9.42 -1.04 3.75
CA LYS A 132 -10.06 -2.30 3.34
C LYS A 132 -9.08 -3.07 2.47
N LEU A 133 -8.48 -4.10 3.07
CA LEU A 133 -7.71 -5.11 2.34
C LEU A 133 -8.59 -6.34 2.08
N PRO A 134 -8.42 -7.01 0.94
CA PRO A 134 -9.13 -8.24 0.63
C PRO A 134 -8.59 -9.47 1.40
#